data_AF-A0A3D0S1R9-F1
#
_entry.id   AF-A0A3D0S1R9-F1
#
_cell.length_a   1.000
_cell.length_b   1.000
_cell.length_c   1.000
_cell.angle_alpha   90.00
_cell.angle_beta   90.00
_cell.angle_gamma   90.00
#
_symmetry.space_group_name_H-M   'P 1'
#
loop_
_entity.id
_entity.type
_entity.pdbx_description
1 polymer ?
#
loop_
_entity_poly.entity_id
_entity_poly.type
_entity_poly.pdbx_seq_one_letter_code
_entity_poly.pdbx_strand_id
1 'polypeptide(L)'
;DVIDRLRGQGTTPVLVGGSALYTRAILDRFEFPGTDEEIRARWERRLAEEGPEALHIVLADRDPDAAAQILPENGRRIVRALEVGELTGRPFSASLPLLEYADPHTVQLGVDIDRTTLDRRIAERVDAMFASGFVEEVRRLLDHGLADGRTAPRAIGYREVVAHLRGELTEAEAKERTAQATRRFA
;
A
#
# COMPACT_ATOMS: atom_id res chain seq x y z
N ASP A 1 12.70 18.41 2.19
CA ASP A 1 14.16 18.11 2.24
C ASP A 1 14.82 17.87 0.89
N VAL A 2 14.67 16.69 0.25
CA VAL A 2 15.40 16.39 -1.01
C VAL A 2 15.00 17.35 -2.13
N ILE A 3 13.71 17.61 -2.28
CA ILE A 3 13.16 18.53 -3.29
C ILE A 3 13.71 19.95 -3.06
N ASP A 4 13.65 20.43 -1.81
CA ASP A 4 14.13 21.78 -1.46
C ASP A 4 15.63 21.93 -1.70
N ARG A 5 16.41 20.91 -1.36
CA ARG A 5 17.86 20.90 -1.63
C ARG A 5 18.16 21.02 -3.13
N LEU A 6 17.49 20.23 -3.97
CA LEU A 6 17.69 20.27 -5.42
C LEU A 6 17.31 21.65 -5.99
N ARG A 7 16.19 22.22 -5.53
CA ARG A 7 15.76 23.57 -5.94
C ARG A 7 16.73 24.65 -5.49
N GLY A 8 17.26 24.56 -4.27
CA GLY A 8 18.32 25.46 -3.77
C GLY A 8 19.61 25.38 -4.59
N GLN A 9 19.83 24.27 -5.31
CA GLN A 9 20.93 24.07 -6.24
C GLN A 9 20.58 24.47 -7.69
N GLY A 10 19.40 25.06 -7.95
CA GLY A 10 18.93 25.39 -9.30
C GLY A 10 18.58 24.18 -10.16
N THR A 11 18.40 23.00 -9.56
CA THR A 11 18.07 21.75 -10.25
C THR A 11 16.59 21.45 -10.16
N THR A 12 15.94 21.17 -11.30
CA THR A 12 14.52 20.77 -11.35
C THR A 12 14.35 19.34 -10.85
N PRO A 13 13.62 19.09 -9.75
CA PRO A 13 13.33 17.74 -9.27
C PRO A 13 12.33 17.03 -10.21
N VAL A 14 12.60 15.77 -10.53
CA VAL A 14 11.68 14.92 -11.29
C VAL A 14 11.29 13.73 -10.41
N LEU A 15 10.01 13.69 -10.01
CA LEU A 15 9.43 12.58 -9.26
C LEU A 15 8.83 11.57 -10.24
N VAL A 16 9.34 10.33 -10.24
CA VAL A 16 8.86 9.24 -11.10
C VAL A 16 8.45 8.05 -10.25
N GLY A 17 7.29 7.47 -10.52
CA GLY A 17 6.80 6.27 -9.84
C GLY A 17 5.31 6.00 -10.08
N GLY A 18 4.84 4.85 -9.58
CA GLY A 18 3.44 4.41 -9.72
C GLY A 18 2.66 4.33 -8.41
N SER A 19 3.27 4.69 -7.27
CA SER A 19 2.57 4.68 -5.98
C SER A 19 1.75 5.96 -5.81
N ALA A 20 0.52 5.94 -6.30
CA ALA A 20 -0.37 7.12 -6.29
C ALA A 20 -0.41 7.82 -4.93
N LEU A 21 -0.55 7.07 -3.82
CA LEU A 21 -0.57 7.66 -2.48
C LEU A 21 0.73 8.41 -2.13
N TYR A 22 1.89 7.88 -2.50
CA TYR A 22 3.18 8.52 -2.22
C TYR A 22 3.35 9.78 -3.07
N THR A 23 2.98 9.71 -4.35
CA THR A 23 2.96 10.88 -5.22
C THR A 23 2.05 11.97 -4.66
N ARG A 24 0.84 11.61 -4.20
CA ARG A 24 -0.10 12.54 -3.55
C ARG A 24 0.46 13.12 -2.25
N ALA A 25 1.04 12.29 -1.40
CA ALA A 25 1.67 12.72 -0.15
C ALA A 25 2.78 13.76 -0.34
N ILE A 26 3.51 13.67 -1.46
CA ILE A 26 4.61 14.58 -1.79
C ILE A 26 4.10 15.86 -2.46
N LEU A 27 3.14 15.75 -3.37
CA LEU A 27 2.71 16.86 -4.22
C LEU A 27 1.59 17.69 -3.60
N ASP A 28 0.65 17.05 -2.90
CA ASP A 28 -0.54 17.70 -2.37
C ASP A 28 -0.33 18.18 -0.92
N ARG A 29 -1.12 19.16 -0.50
CA ARG A 29 -1.27 19.49 0.92
C ARG A 29 -1.94 18.32 1.62
N PHE A 30 -1.11 17.46 2.19
CA PHE A 30 -1.55 16.21 2.78
C PHE A 30 -1.23 16.19 4.28
N GLU A 31 -2.26 16.14 5.12
CA GLU A 31 -2.10 15.89 6.54
C GLU A 31 -2.22 14.40 6.84
N PHE A 32 -1.11 13.80 7.29
CA PHE A 32 -1.14 12.47 7.86
C PHE A 32 -1.33 12.60 9.36
N PRO A 33 -2.44 12.08 9.94
CA PRO A 33 -2.52 11.97 11.38
C PRO A 33 -1.36 11.09 11.87
N GLY A 34 -0.78 11.47 13.00
CA GLY A 34 0.33 10.73 13.60
C GLY A 34 0.00 9.27 13.86
N THR A 35 1.02 8.52 14.25
CA THR A 35 0.88 7.15 14.73
C THR A 35 1.46 7.08 16.13
N ASP A 36 0.78 6.35 17.01
CA ASP A 36 1.26 6.09 18.37
C ASP A 36 1.27 4.58 18.59
N GLU A 37 2.46 4.06 18.89
CA GLU A 37 2.69 2.62 18.94
C GLU A 37 1.92 1.96 20.08
N GLU A 38 1.74 2.64 21.21
CA GLU A 38 1.04 2.09 22.37
C GLU A 38 -0.47 2.05 22.10
N ILE A 39 -1.03 3.14 21.57
CA ILE A 39 -2.45 3.22 21.17
C ILE A 39 -2.76 2.19 20.10
N ARG A 40 -1.93 2.11 19.05
CA ARG A 40 -2.10 1.11 17.99
C ARG A 40 -2.02 -0.31 18.54
N ALA A 41 -1.00 -0.62 19.33
CA ALA A 41 -0.82 -1.96 19.89
C ALA A 41 -2.01 -2.36 20.78
N ARG A 42 -2.62 -1.43 21.51
CA ARG A 42 -3.83 -1.70 22.29
C ARG A 42 -5.02 -2.06 21.40
N TRP A 43 -5.24 -1.32 20.32
CA TRP A 43 -6.32 -1.63 19.36
C TRP A 43 -6.06 -2.92 18.59
N GLU A 44 -4.82 -3.22 18.23
CA GLU A 44 -4.43 -4.49 17.61
C GLU A 44 -4.64 -5.69 18.55
N ARG A 45 -4.36 -5.55 19.85
CA ARG A 45 -4.67 -6.59 20.86
C ARG A 45 -6.16 -6.85 20.95
N ARG A 46 -6.97 -5.79 21.07
CA ARG A 46 -8.44 -5.92 21.06
C ARG A 46 -8.95 -6.56 19.76
N LEU A 47 -8.33 -6.26 18.63
CA LEU A 47 -8.69 -6.88 17.35
C LEU A 47 -8.45 -8.38 17.35
N ALA A 48 -7.35 -8.83 17.95
CA ALA A 48 -7.05 -10.25 18.09
C ALA A 48 -7.98 -10.96 19.09
N GLU A 49 -8.42 -10.26 20.13
CA GLU A 49 -9.25 -10.83 21.20
C GLU A 49 -10.76 -10.83 20.87
N GLU A 50 -11.27 -9.74 20.31
CA GLU A 50 -12.71 -9.49 20.12
C GLU A 50 -13.16 -9.70 18.66
N GLY A 51 -12.23 -9.64 17.71
CA GLY A 51 -12.53 -9.72 16.28
C GLY A 51 -12.89 -8.37 15.64
N PRO A 52 -12.85 -8.30 14.30
CA PRO A 52 -13.04 -7.04 13.56
C PRO A 52 -14.48 -6.51 13.62
N GLU A 53 -15.49 -7.38 13.64
CA GLU A 53 -16.90 -6.98 13.70
C GLU A 53 -17.24 -6.31 15.04
N ALA A 54 -16.72 -6.83 16.15
CA ALA A 54 -16.90 -6.23 17.47
C ALA A 54 -16.27 -4.82 17.54
N LEU A 55 -15.08 -4.65 16.97
CA LEU A 55 -14.44 -3.34 16.88
C LEU A 55 -15.13 -2.41 15.88
N HIS A 56 -15.79 -2.93 14.86
CA HIS A 56 -16.59 -2.11 13.95
C HIS A 56 -17.77 -1.46 14.68
N ILE A 57 -18.42 -2.18 15.61
CA ILE A 57 -19.46 -1.61 16.49
C ILE A 57 -18.87 -0.48 17.34
N VAL A 58 -17.70 -0.69 17.95
CA VAL A 58 -17.00 0.35 18.73
C VAL A 58 -16.65 1.56 17.86
N LEU A 59 -16.27 1.34 16.61
CA LEU A 59 -16.02 2.40 15.64
C LEU A 59 -17.31 3.15 15.30
N ALA A 60 -18.42 2.45 15.06
CA ALA A 60 -19.71 3.05 14.74
C ALA A 60 -20.24 3.96 15.85
N ASP A 61 -20.00 3.61 17.11
CA ASP A 61 -20.37 4.45 18.25
C ASP A 61 -19.53 5.74 18.36
N ARG A 62 -18.26 5.68 17.95
CA ARG A 62 -17.32 6.80 18.07
C ARG A 62 -17.27 7.69 16.83
N ASP A 63 -17.41 7.08 15.68
CA ASP A 63 -17.26 7.69 14.35
C ASP A 63 -18.16 6.97 13.34
N PRO A 64 -19.46 7.31 13.31
CA PRO A 64 -20.44 6.70 12.41
C PRO A 64 -20.06 6.87 10.93
N ASP A 65 -19.45 8.00 10.58
CA ASP A 65 -19.08 8.33 9.20
C ASP A 65 -17.94 7.42 8.73
N ALA A 66 -16.91 7.22 9.56
CA ALA A 66 -15.85 6.27 9.25
C ALA A 66 -16.37 4.82 9.19
N ALA A 67 -17.25 4.44 10.10
CA ALA A 67 -17.86 3.11 10.12
C ALA A 67 -18.67 2.80 8.86
N ALA A 68 -19.34 3.81 8.29
CA ALA A 68 -20.09 3.67 7.03
C ALA A 68 -19.17 3.44 5.81
N GLN A 69 -17.92 3.92 5.85
CA GLN A 69 -16.95 3.80 4.75
C GLN A 69 -16.02 2.59 4.88
N ILE A 70 -15.90 2.02 6.09
CA ILE A 70 -14.98 0.92 6.39
C ILE A 70 -15.78 -0.37 6.52
N LEU A 71 -15.46 -1.35 5.66
CA LEU A 71 -16.06 -2.69 5.75
C LEU A 71 -15.76 -3.35 7.10
N PRO A 72 -16.74 -4.03 7.73
CA PRO A 72 -16.57 -4.66 9.04
C PRO A 72 -15.41 -5.65 9.12
N GLU A 73 -15.07 -6.35 8.03
CA GLU A 73 -14.00 -7.34 8.02
C GLU A 73 -12.60 -6.69 7.92
N ASN A 74 -12.54 -5.38 7.66
CA ASN A 74 -11.30 -4.67 7.45
C ASN A 74 -10.69 -4.19 8.78
N GLY A 75 -10.31 -5.14 9.63
CA GLY A 75 -9.74 -4.87 10.96
C GLY A 75 -8.57 -3.88 10.95
N ARG A 76 -7.73 -3.89 9.90
CA ARG A 76 -6.63 -2.92 9.75
C ARG A 76 -7.13 -1.48 9.62
N ARG A 77 -8.19 -1.23 8.83
CA ARG A 77 -8.76 0.12 8.69
C ARG A 77 -9.53 0.53 9.93
N ILE A 78 -10.19 -0.42 10.61
CA ILE A 78 -10.91 -0.16 11.86
C ILE A 78 -9.93 0.28 12.96
N VAL A 79 -8.85 -0.48 13.18
CA VAL A 79 -7.77 -0.12 14.12
C VAL A 79 -7.21 1.27 13.81
N ARG A 80 -6.96 1.58 12.53
CA ARG A 80 -6.43 2.89 12.13
C ARG A 80 -7.42 4.02 12.43
N ALA A 81 -8.71 3.81 12.16
CA ALA A 81 -9.73 4.82 12.44
C ALA A 81 -9.86 5.11 13.94
N LEU A 82 -9.91 4.05 14.75
CA LEU A 82 -9.95 4.15 16.22
C LEU A 82 -8.68 4.81 16.80
N GLU A 83 -7.50 4.44 16.29
CA GLU A 83 -6.22 5.06 16.66
C GLU A 83 -6.22 6.56 16.36
N VAL A 84 -6.60 6.96 15.15
CA VAL A 84 -6.63 8.38 14.74
C VAL A 84 -7.66 9.16 15.56
N GLY A 85 -8.85 8.61 15.75
CA GLY A 85 -9.89 9.23 16.57
C GLY A 85 -9.42 9.49 18.00
N GLU A 86 -8.72 8.52 18.59
CA GLU A 86 -8.18 8.67 19.94
C GLU A 86 -7.02 9.66 20.00
N LEU A 87 -6.10 9.62 19.03
CA LEU A 87 -4.94 10.52 18.99
C LEU A 87 -5.31 11.97 18.77
N THR A 88 -6.29 12.22 17.91
CA THR A 88 -6.58 13.56 17.41
C THR A 88 -7.84 14.16 18.00
N GLY A 89 -8.69 13.34 18.64
CA GLY A 89 -10.04 13.73 19.06
C GLY A 89 -10.99 14.08 17.90
N ARG A 90 -10.57 13.83 16.66
CA ARG A 90 -11.32 14.16 15.44
C ARG A 90 -11.75 12.88 14.72
N PRO A 91 -12.90 12.88 14.02
CA PRO A 91 -13.30 11.76 13.17
C PRO A 91 -12.20 11.38 12.16
N PHE A 92 -12.06 10.09 11.91
CA PHE A 92 -11.19 9.54 10.88
C PHE A 92 -11.76 9.85 9.50
N SER A 93 -11.09 10.74 8.77
CA SER A 93 -11.35 10.91 7.35
C SER A 93 -10.76 9.73 6.58
N ALA A 94 -11.62 8.86 6.05
CA ALA A 94 -11.22 7.76 5.18
C ALA A 94 -10.92 8.20 3.73
N SER A 95 -11.18 9.47 3.40
CA SER A 95 -11.00 10.05 2.07
C SER A 95 -9.60 10.65 1.89
N LEU A 96 -9.14 10.67 0.63
CA LEU A 96 -7.97 11.46 0.25
C LEU A 96 -8.32 12.96 0.43
N PRO A 97 -7.35 13.78 0.87
CA PRO A 97 -7.55 15.23 0.97
C PRO A 97 -7.89 15.82 -0.40
N LEU A 98 -8.35 17.07 -0.39
CA LEU A 98 -8.53 17.87 -1.60
C LEU A 98 -7.24 17.83 -2.43
N LEU A 99 -7.41 17.66 -3.75
CA LEU A 99 -6.30 17.64 -4.70
C LEU A 99 -5.78 19.07 -4.91
N GLU A 100 -5.07 19.58 -3.91
CA GLU A 100 -4.43 20.89 -3.92
C GLU A 100 -2.93 20.69 -3.81
N TYR A 101 -2.20 21.00 -4.88
CA TYR A 101 -0.74 20.94 -4.84
C TYR A 101 -0.19 21.92 -3.79
N ALA A 102 0.74 21.43 -2.97
CA ALA A 102 1.48 22.24 -2.02
C ALA A 102 2.33 23.31 -2.75
N ASP A 103 2.78 22.99 -3.97
CA ASP A 103 3.48 23.91 -4.85
C ASP A 103 2.68 24.14 -6.16
N PRO A 104 2.24 25.38 -6.43
CA PRO A 104 1.46 25.72 -7.62
C PRO A 104 2.24 25.57 -8.95
N HIS A 105 3.57 25.46 -8.91
CA HIS A 105 4.40 25.24 -10.10
C HIS A 105 4.56 23.76 -10.46
N THR A 106 3.92 22.85 -9.72
CA THR A 106 3.96 21.41 -10.00
C THR A 106 3.29 21.09 -11.32
N VAL A 107 4.01 20.38 -12.20
CA VAL A 107 3.47 19.80 -13.44
C VAL A 107 3.44 18.29 -13.30
N GLN A 108 2.26 17.70 -13.46
CA GLN A 108 2.08 16.25 -13.45
C GLN A 108 1.84 15.74 -14.88
N LEU A 109 2.63 14.74 -15.29
CA LEU A 109 2.51 14.08 -16.58
C LEU A 109 2.07 12.64 -16.36
N GLY A 110 0.90 12.28 -16.91
CA GLY A 110 0.43 10.91 -16.99
C GLY A 110 0.84 10.28 -18.31
N VAL A 111 1.31 9.03 -18.27
CA VAL A 111 1.53 8.22 -19.47
C VAL A 111 0.37 7.26 -19.60
N ASP A 112 -0.36 7.35 -20.71
CA ASP A 112 -1.48 6.46 -21.01
C ASP A 112 -1.08 5.41 -22.05
N ILE A 113 -1.71 4.23 -21.97
CA ILE A 113 -1.48 3.11 -22.87
C ILE A 113 -2.75 2.25 -22.96
N ASP A 114 -3.04 1.71 -24.13
CA ASP A 114 -4.20 0.85 -24.29
C ASP A 114 -4.08 -0.44 -23.46
N ARG A 115 -5.23 -0.94 -22.98
CA ARG A 115 -5.28 -2.10 -22.07
C ARG A 115 -4.67 -3.37 -22.69
N THR A 116 -4.87 -3.59 -23.98
CA THR A 116 -4.33 -4.76 -24.68
C THR A 116 -2.80 -4.73 -24.68
N THR A 117 -2.19 -3.58 -24.99
CA THR A 117 -0.74 -3.42 -24.96
C THR A 117 -0.19 -3.51 -23.54
N LEU A 118 -0.87 -2.92 -22.55
CA LEU A 118 -0.49 -3.01 -21.14
C LEU A 118 -0.46 -4.45 -20.65
N ASP A 119 -1.54 -5.21 -20.89
CA ASP A 119 -1.66 -6.60 -20.44
C ASP A 119 -0.60 -7.51 -21.04
N ARG A 120 -0.28 -7.31 -22.32
CA ARG A 120 0.81 -8.00 -23.01
C ARG A 120 2.16 -7.67 -22.37
N ARG A 121 2.47 -6.38 -22.17
CA ARG A 121 3.73 -5.96 -21.53
C ARG A 121 3.86 -6.45 -20.09
N ILE A 122 2.76 -6.51 -19.35
CA ILE A 122 2.75 -7.09 -18.00
C ILE A 122 3.12 -8.57 -18.04
N ALA A 123 2.52 -9.34 -18.94
CA ALA A 123 2.86 -10.76 -19.11
C ALA A 123 4.34 -10.94 -19.48
N GLU A 124 4.81 -10.25 -20.53
CA GLU A 124 6.22 -10.30 -20.97
C GLU A 124 7.20 -9.93 -19.85
N ARG A 125 6.86 -8.92 -19.03
CA ARG A 125 7.69 -8.52 -17.90
C ARG A 125 7.72 -9.58 -16.80
N VAL A 126 6.58 -10.17 -16.48
CA VAL A 126 6.51 -11.25 -15.48
C VAL A 126 7.32 -12.45 -15.95
N ASP A 127 7.16 -12.86 -17.21
CA ASP A 127 7.98 -13.89 -17.85
C ASP A 127 9.47 -13.61 -17.71
N ALA A 128 9.90 -12.39 -18.05
CA ALA A 128 11.29 -11.98 -17.95
C ALA A 128 11.81 -11.98 -16.50
N MET A 129 10.99 -11.56 -15.53
CA MET A 129 11.36 -11.60 -14.10
C MET A 129 11.66 -13.02 -13.64
N PHE A 130 10.76 -13.98 -13.90
CA PHE A 130 10.95 -15.37 -13.52
C PHE A 130 12.17 -15.98 -14.22
N ALA A 131 12.33 -15.75 -15.52
CA ALA A 131 13.50 -16.22 -16.27
C ALA A 131 14.83 -15.62 -15.79
N SER A 132 14.80 -14.43 -15.17
CA SER A 132 15.98 -13.74 -14.62
C SER A 132 16.32 -14.15 -13.17
N GLY A 133 15.69 -15.20 -12.63
CA GLY A 133 16.00 -15.72 -11.29
C GLY A 133 15.22 -15.02 -10.16
N PHE A 134 14.00 -14.57 -10.42
CA PHE A 134 13.14 -13.98 -9.38
C PHE A 134 12.83 -14.97 -8.25
N VAL A 135 12.67 -16.27 -8.56
CA VAL A 135 12.45 -17.30 -7.55
C VAL A 135 13.65 -17.42 -6.61
N GLU A 136 14.87 -17.39 -7.14
CA GLU A 136 16.12 -17.41 -6.38
C GLU A 136 16.27 -16.16 -5.51
N GLU A 137 15.89 -14.98 -6.02
CA GLU A 137 15.87 -13.76 -5.22
C GLU A 137 14.96 -13.90 -4.00
N VAL A 138 13.70 -14.33 -4.20
CA VAL A 138 12.75 -14.49 -3.10
C VAL A 138 13.23 -15.54 -2.10
N ARG A 139 13.80 -16.65 -2.56
CA ARG A 139 14.40 -17.67 -1.69
C ARG A 139 15.50 -17.07 -0.81
N ARG A 140 16.45 -16.32 -1.39
CA ARG A 140 17.49 -15.63 -0.61
C ARG A 140 16.89 -14.66 0.40
N LEU A 141 15.86 -13.90 0.02
CA LEU A 141 15.26 -12.91 0.90
C LEU A 141 14.50 -13.57 2.07
N LEU A 142 13.90 -14.75 1.86
CA LEU A 142 13.33 -15.53 2.96
C LEU A 142 14.38 -15.91 4.00
N ASP A 143 15.58 -16.31 3.56
CA ASP A 143 16.71 -16.57 4.46
C ASP A 143 17.18 -15.31 5.22
N HIS A 144 16.79 -14.12 4.76
CA HIS A 144 17.13 -12.82 5.36
C HIS A 144 15.90 -12.15 6.02
N GLY A 145 14.90 -12.93 6.44
CA GLY A 145 13.78 -12.42 7.25
C GLY A 145 12.68 -11.72 6.45
N LEU A 146 12.58 -11.94 5.13
CA LEU A 146 11.46 -11.40 4.33
C LEU A 146 10.11 -11.79 4.93
N ALA A 147 9.98 -13.01 5.47
CA ALA A 147 8.74 -13.49 6.08
C ALA A 147 8.29 -12.67 7.30
N ASP A 148 9.24 -12.06 8.01
CA ASP A 148 8.98 -11.26 9.22
C ASP A 148 8.61 -9.81 8.88
N GLY A 149 8.75 -9.42 7.61
CA GLY A 149 8.43 -8.09 7.12
C GLY A 149 6.93 -7.78 7.14
N ARG A 150 6.57 -6.53 7.43
CA ARG A 150 5.16 -6.09 7.44
C ARG A 150 4.55 -5.93 6.04
N THR A 151 5.34 -5.44 5.08
CA THR A 151 4.86 -5.01 3.76
C THR A 151 5.52 -5.78 2.61
N ALA A 152 6.85 -5.94 2.64
CA ALA A 152 7.61 -6.60 1.59
C ALA A 152 7.09 -8.00 1.18
N PRO A 153 6.82 -8.95 2.11
CA PRO A 153 6.30 -10.26 1.72
C PRO A 153 4.88 -10.24 1.10
N ARG A 154 4.16 -9.11 1.21
CA ARG A 154 2.82 -8.93 0.63
C ARG A 154 2.86 -8.27 -0.75
N ALA A 155 4.03 -7.87 -1.24
CA ALA A 155 4.18 -7.27 -2.56
C ALA A 155 3.79 -8.29 -3.65
N ILE A 156 3.19 -7.77 -4.73
CA ILE A 156 2.81 -8.56 -5.92
C ILE A 156 4.08 -9.21 -6.49
N GLY A 157 4.01 -10.50 -6.80
CA GLY A 157 5.14 -11.33 -7.20
C GLY A 157 5.77 -12.03 -6.01
N TYR A 158 6.18 -11.29 -4.97
CA TYR A 158 6.80 -11.87 -3.77
C TYR A 158 5.86 -12.84 -3.07
N ARG A 159 4.61 -12.42 -2.82
CA ARG A 159 3.61 -13.28 -2.16
C ARG A 159 3.35 -14.56 -2.95
N GLU A 160 3.24 -14.46 -4.27
CA GLU A 160 2.98 -15.59 -5.16
C GLU A 160 4.17 -16.56 -5.21
N VAL A 161 5.40 -16.04 -5.28
CA VAL A 161 6.61 -16.87 -5.25
C VAL A 161 6.81 -17.53 -3.88
N VAL A 162 6.50 -16.84 -2.77
CA VAL A 162 6.53 -17.45 -1.43
C VAL A 162 5.55 -18.63 -1.34
N ALA A 163 4.33 -18.49 -1.87
CA ALA A 163 3.37 -19.59 -1.92
C ALA A 163 3.88 -20.76 -2.80
N HIS A 164 4.54 -20.45 -3.92
CA HIS A 164 5.20 -21.48 -4.74
C HIS A 164 6.29 -22.22 -3.96
N LEU A 165 7.18 -21.50 -3.26
CA LEU A 165 8.26 -22.09 -2.46
C LEU A 165 7.75 -22.94 -1.28
N ARG A 166 6.52 -22.71 -0.82
CA ARG A 166 5.82 -23.52 0.19
C ARG A 166 5.11 -24.75 -0.40
N GLY A 167 5.11 -24.90 -1.72
CA GLY A 167 4.38 -25.98 -2.41
C GLY A 167 2.87 -25.76 -2.52
N GLU A 168 2.38 -24.56 -2.21
CA GLU A 168 0.96 -24.20 -2.31
C GLU A 168 0.56 -23.89 -3.76
N LEU A 169 1.53 -23.52 -4.60
CA LEU A 169 1.37 -23.23 -6.03
C LEU A 169 2.50 -23.88 -6.84
N THR A 170 2.21 -24.24 -8.08
CA THR A 170 3.24 -24.46 -9.10
C THR A 170 3.87 -23.14 -9.52
N GLU A 171 5.06 -23.18 -10.12
CA GLU A 171 5.72 -21.97 -10.64
C GLU A 171 4.86 -21.28 -11.70
N ALA A 172 4.22 -22.07 -12.58
CA ALA A 172 3.32 -21.57 -13.61
C ALA A 172 2.09 -20.84 -13.01
N GLU A 173 1.51 -21.37 -11.93
CA GLU A 173 0.39 -20.71 -11.23
C GLU A 173 0.83 -19.43 -10.52
N ALA A 174 2.01 -19.43 -9.87
CA ALA A 174 2.55 -18.23 -9.23
C ALA A 174 2.80 -17.11 -10.26
N LYS A 175 3.35 -17.49 -11.43
CA LYS A 175 3.57 -16.58 -12.55
C LYS A 175 2.26 -15.98 -13.08
N GLU A 176 1.24 -16.81 -13.34
CA GLU A 176 -0.06 -16.34 -13.81
C GLU A 176 -0.76 -15.44 -12.78
N ARG A 177 -0.74 -15.83 -11.49
CA ARG A 177 -1.30 -15.00 -10.40
C ARG A 177 -0.57 -13.67 -10.26
N THR A 178 0.74 -13.65 -10.45
CA THR A 178 1.54 -12.40 -10.45
C THR A 178 1.10 -11.48 -11.57
N ALA A 179 0.91 -12.00 -12.79
CA ALA A 179 0.42 -11.23 -13.93
C ALA A 179 -0.99 -10.68 -13.67
N GLN A 180 -1.92 -11.52 -13.22
CA GLN A 180 -3.29 -11.10 -12.90
C GLN A 180 -3.35 -10.02 -11.82
N ALA A 181 -2.58 -10.19 -10.73
CA ALA A 181 -2.50 -9.21 -9.66
C ALA A 181 -1.92 -7.88 -10.16
N THR A 182 -0.89 -7.93 -11.03
CA THR A 182 -0.29 -6.74 -11.64
C THR A 182 -1.29 -6.02 -12.56
N ARG A 183 -2.08 -6.75 -13.36
CA ARG A 183 -3.14 -6.16 -14.20
C ARG A 183 -4.22 -5.46 -13.40
N ARG A 184 -4.61 -6.03 -12.25
CA ARG A 184 -5.59 -5.40 -11.33
C ARG A 184 -5.04 -4.16 -10.64
N PHE A 185 -3.73 -4.09 -10.46
CA PHE A 185 -3.07 -2.96 -9.85
C PHE A 185 -2.89 -1.77 -10.82
N ALA A 186 -2.72 -2.05 -12.12
CA ALA A 186 -2.53 -1.06 -13.18
C ALA A 186 -3.85 -0.52 -13.75
#